data_AF-A0AAV2BBT5-F1
#
_entry.id   AF-A0AAV2BBT5-F1
#
_cell.length_a   1.000
_cell.length_b   1.000
_cell.length_c   1.000
_cell.angle_alpha   90.00
_cell.angle_beta   90.00
_cell.angle_gamma   90.00
#
_symmetry.space_group_name_H-M   'P 1'
#
loop_
_entity.id
_entity.type
_entity.pdbx_description
1 polymer ?
#
loop_
_entity_poly.entity_id
_entity_poly.type
_entity_poly.pdbx_seq_one_letter_code
_entity_poly.pdbx_strand_id
1 'polypeptide(L)'
;MQNSSRWSHLFNGVENYVPESQFKGYADSYYKKMLEEMGFEVLYCQSVEKIDVFSSEKEYREFFCSICVLRKYVPTEQLEEFENDFIEAMLQKNGRDTNGNPTLKAIFMEIVGRKKD
;
A
#
# COMPACT_ATOMS: atom_id res chain seq x y z
N MET A 1 16.17 12.84 -1.45
CA MET A 1 16.01 13.55 -0.16
C MET A 1 14.85 12.92 0.57
N GLN A 2 15.09 12.17 1.63
CA GLN A 2 14.02 11.74 2.53
C GLN A 2 13.59 12.97 3.33
N ASN A 3 12.43 13.53 3.01
CA ASN A 3 11.76 14.42 3.94
C ASN A 3 11.41 13.55 5.15
N SER A 4 12.21 13.62 6.22
CA SER A 4 11.88 12.92 7.46
C SER A 4 10.59 13.53 7.99
N SER A 5 9.50 12.79 7.85
CA SER A 5 8.24 13.11 8.52
C SER A 5 8.50 13.36 10.00
N ARG A 6 7.80 14.32 10.62
CA ARG A 6 7.91 14.58 12.06
C ARG A 6 7.66 13.33 12.91
N TRP A 7 6.97 12.33 12.36
CA TRP A 7 6.66 11.05 12.98
C TRP A 7 7.79 10.03 12.92
N SER A 8 8.88 10.28 12.17
CA SER A 8 9.92 9.27 11.91
C SER A 8 10.56 8.70 13.17
N HIS A 9 10.70 9.53 14.22
CA HIS A 9 11.26 9.12 15.50
C HIS A 9 10.44 8.03 16.22
N LEU A 10 9.15 7.89 15.89
CA LEU A 10 8.26 6.86 16.45
C LEU A 10 8.42 5.50 15.77
N PHE A 11 9.05 5.45 14.60
CA PHE A 11 9.06 4.25 13.74
C PHE A 11 10.42 3.56 13.66
N ASN A 12 11.36 3.89 14.55
CA ASN A 12 12.66 3.25 14.60
C ASN A 12 12.50 1.72 14.78
N GLY A 13 13.04 0.95 13.84
CA GLY A 13 12.99 -0.50 13.85
C GLY A 13 11.74 -1.11 13.24
N VAL A 14 10.75 -0.31 12.82
CA VAL A 14 9.55 -0.81 12.11
C VAL A 14 9.94 -1.36 10.74
N GLU A 15 10.98 -0.82 10.12
CA GLU A 15 11.56 -1.29 8.86
C GLU A 15 11.99 -2.77 8.90
N ASN A 16 12.31 -3.31 10.09
CA ASN A 16 12.66 -4.72 10.26
C ASN A 16 11.47 -5.67 10.09
N TYR A 17 10.24 -5.16 10.10
CA TYR A 17 9.02 -5.93 9.96
C TYR A 17 8.38 -5.76 8.57
N VAL A 18 8.94 -4.89 7.73
CA VAL A 18 8.52 -4.72 6.35
C VAL A 18 9.20 -5.81 5.50
N PRO A 19 8.44 -6.66 4.77
CA PRO A 19 9.05 -7.67 3.91
C PRO A 19 10.01 -7.06 2.90
N GLU A 20 11.17 -7.69 2.69
CA GLU A 20 12.18 -7.22 1.72
C GLU A 20 11.59 -6.93 0.33
N SER A 21 10.61 -7.74 -0.08
CA SER A 21 9.90 -7.58 -1.35
C SER A 21 9.24 -6.21 -1.51
N GLN A 22 8.77 -5.58 -0.43
CA GLN A 22 8.20 -4.23 -0.46
C GLN A 22 9.29 -3.16 -0.64
N PHE A 23 10.50 -3.36 -0.11
CA PHE A 23 11.62 -2.44 -0.31
C PHE A 23 12.22 -2.54 -1.70
N LYS A 24 12.31 -3.75 -2.24
CA LYS A 24 12.95 -4.01 -3.53
C LYS A 24 12.08 -3.62 -4.71
N GLY A 25 10.76 -3.48 -4.52
CA GLY A 25 9.84 -3.10 -5.58
C GLY A 25 9.87 -4.08 -6.74
N TYR A 26 9.91 -5.37 -6.44
CA TYR A 26 10.02 -6.41 -7.47
C TYR A 26 8.86 -6.33 -8.47
N ALA A 27 9.18 -6.43 -9.76
CA ALA A 27 8.19 -6.50 -10.82
C ALA A 27 7.42 -7.83 -10.79
N ASP A 28 6.29 -7.87 -11.47
CA ASP A 28 5.47 -9.07 -11.68
C ASP A 28 6.27 -10.30 -12.17
N SER A 29 7.27 -10.10 -13.02
CA SER A 29 8.18 -11.15 -13.50
C SER A 29 8.90 -11.91 -12.38
N TYR A 30 9.24 -11.25 -11.27
CA TYR A 30 9.86 -11.89 -10.10
C TYR A 30 8.90 -12.90 -9.46
N TYR A 31 7.66 -12.47 -9.21
CA TYR A 31 6.66 -13.31 -8.56
C TYR A 31 6.19 -14.45 -9.46
N LYS A 32 6.08 -14.22 -10.78
CA LYS A 32 5.85 -15.28 -11.76
C LYS A 32 6.92 -16.35 -11.66
N LYS A 33 8.20 -15.96 -11.73
CA LYS A 33 9.33 -16.90 -11.66
C LYS A 33 9.32 -17.69 -10.34
N MET A 34 9.08 -17.02 -9.22
CA MET A 34 8.98 -17.66 -7.90
C MET A 34 7.88 -18.74 -7.88
N LEU A 35 6.70 -18.46 -8.43
CA LEU A 35 5.61 -19.44 -8.50
C LEU A 35 5.96 -20.62 -9.43
N GLU A 36 6.59 -20.36 -10.56
CA GLU A 36 7.05 -21.41 -11.48
C GLU A 36 8.11 -22.33 -10.81
N GLU A 37 9.04 -21.75 -10.04
CA GLU A 37 10.04 -22.50 -9.26
C GLU A 37 9.40 -23.33 -8.14
N MET A 38 8.27 -22.87 -7.57
CA MET A 38 7.47 -23.62 -6.60
C MET A 38 6.61 -24.73 -7.23
N GLY A 39 6.68 -24.94 -8.55
CA GLY A 39 5.94 -25.97 -9.25
C GLY A 39 4.53 -25.57 -9.71
N PHE A 40 4.21 -24.27 -9.70
CA PHE A 40 2.98 -23.79 -10.34
C PHE A 40 3.19 -23.64 -11.84
N GLU A 41 2.10 -23.81 -12.59
CA GLU A 41 1.98 -23.30 -13.94
C GLU A 41 1.28 -21.95 -13.88
N VAL A 42 1.98 -20.88 -14.26
CA VAL A 42 1.43 -19.53 -14.31
C VAL A 42 0.75 -19.32 -15.66
N LEU A 43 -0.57 -19.20 -15.64
CA LEU A 43 -1.42 -19.03 -16.83
C LEU A 43 -1.55 -17.56 -17.22
N TYR A 44 -1.50 -16.67 -16.24
CA TYR A 44 -1.60 -15.22 -16.42
C TYR A 44 -0.80 -14.52 -15.33
N CYS A 45 -0.07 -13.46 -15.70
CA CYS A 45 0.64 -12.59 -14.79
C CYS A 45 0.77 -11.21 -15.42
N GLN A 46 0.19 -10.19 -14.79
CA GLN A 46 0.26 -8.82 -15.29
C GLN A 46 0.16 -7.80 -14.14
N SER A 47 0.95 -6.74 -14.25
CA SER A 47 0.76 -5.51 -13.47
C SER A 47 -0.31 -4.63 -14.12
N VAL A 48 -1.33 -4.26 -13.36
CA VAL A 48 -2.46 -3.44 -13.81
C VAL A 48 -2.57 -2.23 -12.90
N GLU A 49 -2.56 -1.03 -13.49
CA GLU A 49 -2.92 0.18 -12.77
C GLU A 49 -4.44 0.22 -12.57
N LYS A 50 -4.87 0.39 -11.33
CA LYS A 50 -6.28 0.57 -10.98
C LYS A 50 -6.47 1.88 -10.24
N ILE A 51 -7.61 2.49 -10.53
CA ILE A 51 -8.07 3.71 -9.86
C ILE A 51 -9.43 3.38 -9.24
N ASP A 52 -9.46 3.32 -7.91
CA ASP A 52 -10.69 3.13 -7.15
C ASP A 52 -11.14 4.48 -6.60
N VAL A 53 -12.42 4.82 -6.76
CA VAL A 53 -13.01 6.07 -6.29
C VAL A 53 -13.81 5.79 -5.02
N PHE A 54 -13.52 6.52 -3.96
CA PHE A 54 -14.25 6.42 -2.70
C PHE A 54 -15.49 7.32 -2.75
N SER A 55 -16.58 6.88 -2.11
CA SER A 55 -17.84 7.62 -2.09
C SER A 55 -17.81 8.85 -1.18
N SER A 56 -16.83 8.92 -0.26
CA SER A 56 -16.66 10.03 0.68
C SER A 56 -15.27 10.09 1.31
N GLU A 57 -14.93 11.24 1.90
CA GLU A 57 -13.75 11.42 2.78
C GLU A 57 -13.73 10.44 3.95
N LYS A 58 -14.91 10.14 4.50
CA LYS A 58 -15.04 9.25 5.65
C LYS A 58 -14.61 7.84 5.28
N GLU A 59 -15.11 7.31 4.16
CA GLU A 59 -14.75 5.99 3.66
C GLU A 59 -13.25 5.90 3.34
N TYR A 60 -12.71 6.94 2.69
CA TYR A 60 -11.28 7.04 2.40
C TYR A 60 -10.42 6.95 3.67
N ARG A 61 -10.78 7.75 4.68
CA ARG A 61 -10.08 7.78 5.97
C ARG A 61 -10.16 6.43 6.68
N GLU A 62 -11.36 5.86 6.78
CA GLU A 62 -11.58 4.56 7.41
C GLU A 62 -10.75 3.46 6.75
N PHE A 63 -10.73 3.41 5.41
CA PHE A 63 -9.92 2.47 4.64
C PHE A 63 -8.42 2.61 4.95
N PHE A 64 -7.85 3.80 4.73
CA PHE A 64 -6.40 3.99 4.91
C PHE A 64 -5.97 3.82 6.37
N CYS A 65 -6.77 4.27 7.33
CA CYS A 65 -6.49 4.04 8.74
C CYS A 65 -6.57 2.54 9.11
N SER A 66 -7.45 1.75 8.46
CA SER A 66 -7.56 0.31 8.74
C SER A 66 -6.32 -0.49 8.31
N ILE A 67 -5.62 -0.05 7.25
CA ILE A 67 -4.43 -0.73 6.71
C ILE A 67 -3.11 -0.12 7.18
N CYS A 68 -3.14 1.03 7.86
CA CYS A 68 -1.94 1.70 8.35
C CYS A 68 -1.41 1.05 9.64
N VAL A 69 -0.45 0.14 9.50
CA VAL A 69 0.19 -0.55 10.63
C VAL A 69 0.94 0.40 11.58
N LEU A 70 1.38 1.56 11.07
CA LEU A 70 2.14 2.56 11.85
C LEU A 70 1.32 3.17 12.99
N ARG A 71 -0.01 3.20 12.88
CA ARG A 71 -0.91 3.70 13.93
C ARG A 71 -0.67 3.04 15.29
N LYS A 72 -0.24 1.78 15.31
CA LYS A 72 0.04 1.02 16.55
C LYS A 72 1.23 1.56 17.34
N TYR A 73 2.09 2.36 16.72
CA TYR A 73 3.32 2.90 17.32
C TYR A 73 3.17 4.37 17.74
N VAL A 74 2.02 4.99 17.46
CA VAL A 74 1.76 6.39 17.78
C VAL A 74 1.04 6.47 19.14
N PRO A 75 1.51 7.30 20.07
CA PRO A 75 0.81 7.54 21.34
C PRO A 75 -0.64 8.00 21.10
N THR A 76 -1.57 7.54 21.95
CA THR A 76 -3.01 7.81 21.81
C THR A 76 -3.31 9.31 21.70
N GLU A 77 -2.58 10.15 22.43
CA GLU A 77 -2.74 11.61 22.47
C GLU A 77 -2.37 12.28 21.14
N GLN A 78 -1.55 11.62 20.32
CA GLN A 78 -1.06 12.11 19.02
C GLN A 78 -1.71 11.38 17.84
N LEU A 79 -2.53 10.36 18.09
CA LEU A 79 -3.04 9.46 17.05
C LEU A 79 -3.92 10.20 16.02
N GLU A 80 -4.81 11.07 16.48
CA GLU A 80 -5.67 11.87 15.58
C GLU A 80 -4.84 12.79 14.68
N GLU A 81 -3.83 13.44 15.25
CA GLU A 81 -2.93 14.32 14.51
C GLU A 81 -2.11 13.55 13.46
N PHE A 82 -1.58 12.38 13.85
CA PHE A 82 -0.91 11.47 12.93
C PHE A 82 -1.82 11.01 11.78
N GLU A 83 -3.06 10.62 12.10
CA GLU A 83 -4.03 10.20 11.09
C GLU A 83 -4.36 11.31 10.11
N ASN A 84 -4.48 12.55 10.57
CA ASN A 84 -4.69 13.71 9.70
C ASN A 84 -3.53 13.90 8.72
N ASP A 85 -2.30 13.94 9.21
CA ASP A 85 -1.10 14.06 8.37
C ASP A 85 -0.98 12.90 7.37
N PHE A 86 -1.26 11.67 7.84
CA PHE A 86 -1.19 10.47 7.02
C PHE A 86 -2.23 10.51 5.89
N ILE A 87 -3.48 10.85 6.20
CA ILE A 87 -4.55 10.96 5.21
C ILE A 87 -4.25 12.07 4.21
N GLU A 88 -3.73 13.21 4.64
CA GLU A 88 -3.33 14.29 3.74
C GLU A 88 -2.24 13.82 2.77
N ALA A 89 -1.20 13.14 3.28
CA ALA A 89 -0.13 12.60 2.44
C ALA A 89 -0.64 11.55 1.44
N MET A 90 -1.56 10.68 1.86
CA MET A 90 -2.19 9.69 0.98
C MET A 90 -3.04 10.36 -0.10
N LEU A 91 -3.79 11.40 0.26
CA LEU A 91 -4.61 12.15 -0.69
C LEU A 91 -3.75 12.92 -1.69
N GLN A 92 -2.63 13.53 -1.27
CA GLN A 92 -1.68 14.19 -2.17
C GLN A 92 -1.10 13.20 -3.19
N LYS A 93 -0.82 11.96 -2.78
CA LYS A 93 -0.29 10.91 -3.65
C LYS A 93 -1.33 10.39 -4.66
N ASN A 94 -2.54 10.11 -4.20
CA ASN A 94 -3.56 9.48 -5.05
C ASN A 94 -4.38 10.51 -5.85
N GLY A 95 -4.72 11.64 -5.22
CA GLY A 95 -5.53 12.70 -5.79
C GLY A 95 -7.03 12.45 -5.72
N ARG A 96 -7.76 13.22 -6.51
CA ARG A 96 -9.23 13.22 -6.58
C ARG A 96 -9.70 12.99 -8.02
N ASP A 97 -10.92 12.49 -8.17
CA ASP A 97 -11.61 12.41 -9.46
C ASP A 97 -12.14 13.79 -9.90
N THR A 98 -12.82 13.83 -11.05
CA THR A 98 -13.41 15.06 -11.61
C THR A 98 -14.55 15.63 -10.77
N ASN A 99 -15.16 14.81 -9.90
CA ASN A 99 -16.23 15.23 -8.99
C ASN A 99 -15.68 15.68 -7.63
N GLY A 100 -14.37 15.62 -7.44
CA GLY A 100 -13.71 15.94 -6.18
C GLY A 100 -13.69 14.79 -5.17
N ASN A 101 -14.08 13.57 -5.54
CA ASN A 101 -14.03 12.42 -4.66
C ASN A 101 -12.59 11.88 -4.51
N PRO A 102 -12.17 11.44 -3.31
CA PRO A 102 -10.87 10.82 -3.11
C PRO A 102 -10.69 9.55 -3.96
N THR A 103 -9.46 9.30 -4.41
CA THR A 103 -9.12 8.11 -5.19
C THR A 103 -8.01 7.30 -4.53
N LEU A 104 -7.93 6.01 -4.81
CA LEU A 104 -6.74 5.17 -4.62
C LEU A 104 -6.18 4.88 -6.01
N LYS A 105 -4.91 5.25 -6.24
CA LYS A 105 -4.17 4.89 -7.45
C LYS A 105 -3.09 3.90 -7.07
N ALA A 106 -3.23 2.67 -7.53
CA ALA A 106 -2.29 1.61 -7.20
C ALA A 106 -2.02 0.69 -8.39
N ILE A 107 -0.82 0.14 -8.41
CA ILE A 107 -0.45 -0.94 -9.33
C ILE A 107 -0.74 -2.25 -8.60
N PHE A 108 -1.66 -3.03 -9.14
CA PHE A 108 -1.97 -4.37 -8.66
C PHE A 108 -1.29 -5.39 -9.56
N MET A 109 -0.71 -6.40 -8.95
CA MET A 109 -0.23 -7.57 -9.66
C MET A 109 -1.32 -8.64 -9.64
N GLU A 110 -1.79 -9.04 -10.81
CA GLU A 110 -2.75 -10.11 -10.96
C GLU A 110 -2.03 -11.36 -11.48
N ILE A 111 -2.09 -12.45 -10.72
CA ILE A 111 -1.52 -13.74 -11.12
C ILE A 111 -2.58 -14.83 -11.03
N VAL A 112 -2.74 -15.59 -12.10
CA VAL A 112 -3.53 -16.82 -12.13
C VAL A 112 -2.60 -17.98 -12.43
N GLY A 113 -2.58 -18.98 -11.57
CA GLY A 113 -1.80 -20.19 -11.76
C GLY A 113 -2.50 -21.41 -11.19
N ARG A 114 -2.06 -22.58 -11.61
CA ARG A 114 -2.49 -23.87 -11.07
C ARG A 114 -1.28 -24.65 -10.58
N LYS A 115 -1.47 -25.47 -9.55
CA LYS A 115 -0.42 -26.39 -9.09
C LYS A 115 -0.29 -27.50 -10.11
N LYS A 116 0.95 -27.83 -10.51
CA LYS A 116 1.21 -29.03 -11.32
C LYS A 116 1.08 -30.26 -10.41
N ASP A 117 0.40 -31.29 -10.90
CA ASP A 117 0.27 -32.57 -10.21
C ASP A 117 1.63 -33.26 -10.02
#